data_AF-E3MR35-F1
#
_entry.id   AF-E3MR35-F1
#
_cell.length_a   1.000
_cell.length_b   1.000
_cell.length_c   1.000
_cell.angle_alpha   90.00
_cell.angle_beta   90.00
_cell.angle_gamma   90.00
#
_symmetry.space_group_name_H-M   'P 1'
#
loop_
_entity.id
_entity.type
_entity.pdbx_description
1 polymer ?
#
loop_
_entity_poly.entity_id
_entity_poly.type
_entity_poly.pdbx_seq_one_letter_code
_entity_poly.pdbx_strand_id
1 'polypeptide(L)'
;MFCLETEVPINGWANSLFVHLSLETSSGFNDRIRTSIDKIYEKDAGQRNALVIVRPPGHHASASKSSGFCIFNNVAVAAKYAQRRYKAKRILILDWDVHHGNGTQEIFYEDANVMYMSIHRHDKGNFYPVGEPKDYFDVGEGAGEGMSVNVPFSGAQMGDIEYQMAFQRIIMPISYQFNPDLVLISAGFDAAIDDPLGDYRVTPETFALMTYQLSSLASGRVITVLEGGYNLTSISNSALAVCEVLQNRAMLRRLRDEKEQFASKPQKLESSSIKTIREVCALQQKYWSILKGFQVSKKCFILIIVLVLNVGFLKIIFGSVLNSKLVNKNGKSNAATLKVKTKAATDPIEPSSSRRYNTRRQNRRRSDNSEVTPSTVGLNIEQESVEMSDQSSSGSSSAPPPSYQDLELMSMGPAHAVVPLSECPHLDQVQPLPLTGIDASTNCSDCKIGAEVWTCLTCYQYNCGRFVNEHALMHHLSSSHPMALSMADLSVWCYPCEAYVHNQILIPAKSSAHQSKFGEQMPS
;
A
#
# COMPACT_ATOMS: atom_id res chain seq x y z
N MET A 1 -20.68 2.37 17.78
CA MET A 1 -20.72 1.48 18.95
C MET A 1 -21.44 0.20 18.56
N PHE A 2 -20.71 -0.80 18.06
CA PHE A 2 -21.19 -2.19 17.93
C PHE A 2 -20.23 -3.01 18.79
N CYS A 3 -20.74 -3.47 19.93
CA CYS A 3 -20.04 -4.37 20.83
C CYS A 3 -20.17 -5.77 20.26
N LEU A 4 -19.07 -6.36 19.80
CA LEU A 4 -19.00 -7.79 19.50
C LEU A 4 -18.37 -8.46 20.72
N GLU A 5 -19.22 -8.86 21.66
CA GLU A 5 -18.93 -9.97 22.56
C GLU A 5 -18.91 -11.25 21.72
N THR A 6 -17.76 -11.59 21.17
CA THR A 6 -17.50 -12.95 20.71
C THR A 6 -16.15 -13.35 21.26
N GLU A 7 -16.18 -14.28 22.21
CA GLU A 7 -15.03 -15.09 22.59
C GLU A 7 -14.47 -15.72 21.31
N VAL A 8 -13.40 -15.13 20.77
CA VAL A 8 -12.65 -15.69 19.65
C VAL A 8 -11.74 -16.77 20.24
N PRO A 9 -11.93 -18.06 19.95
CA PRO A 9 -10.94 -19.07 20.27
C PRO A 9 -9.82 -18.91 19.25
N ILE A 10 -8.86 -18.03 19.56
CA ILE A 10 -7.64 -17.90 18.76
C ILE A 10 -6.76 -19.06 19.20
N ASN A 11 -6.68 -20.09 18.35
CA ASN A 11 -5.78 -21.21 18.57
C ASN A 11 -4.33 -20.71 18.68
N GLY A 12 -3.83 -20.58 19.90
CA GLY A 12 -2.43 -20.75 20.30
C GLY A 12 -1.47 -19.56 20.24
N TRP A 13 -1.80 -18.41 19.63
CA TRP A 13 -0.78 -17.36 19.39
C TRP A 13 -1.13 -15.93 19.80
N ALA A 14 -2.35 -15.64 20.29
CA ALA A 14 -2.72 -14.30 20.71
C ALA A 14 -3.30 -14.31 22.13
N ASN A 15 -2.63 -13.62 23.06
CA ASN A 15 -3.16 -13.36 24.40
C ASN A 15 -4.36 -12.41 24.30
N SER A 16 -5.39 -12.60 25.12
CA SER A 16 -6.62 -11.79 25.14
C SER A 16 -6.37 -10.28 25.27
N LEU A 17 -5.32 -9.88 25.98
CA LEU A 17 -4.88 -8.50 26.14
C LEU A 17 -4.40 -7.88 24.80
N PHE A 18 -3.62 -8.63 24.01
CA PHE A 18 -3.13 -8.19 22.70
C PHE A 18 -4.30 -7.95 21.73
N VAL A 19 -5.34 -8.79 21.80
CA VAL A 19 -6.56 -8.64 20.99
C VAL A 19 -7.34 -7.39 21.39
N HIS A 20 -7.50 -7.12 22.70
CA HIS A 20 -8.23 -5.94 23.18
C HIS A 20 -7.56 -4.62 22.76
N LEU A 21 -6.24 -4.51 22.97
CA LEU A 21 -5.45 -3.35 22.51
C LEU A 21 -5.49 -3.19 20.98
N SER A 22 -5.46 -4.30 20.25
CA SER A 22 -5.54 -4.28 18.78
C SER A 22 -6.92 -3.85 18.27
N LEU A 23 -8.00 -4.14 19.01
CA LEU A 23 -9.36 -3.71 18.65
C LEU A 23 -9.56 -2.20 18.83
N GLU A 24 -9.14 -1.64 19.97
CA GLU A 24 -9.21 -0.19 20.22
C GLU A 24 -8.41 0.59 19.18
N THR A 25 -7.17 0.17 18.94
CA THR A 25 -6.29 0.81 17.96
C THR A 25 -6.83 0.67 16.53
N SER A 26 -7.29 -0.52 16.12
CA SER A 26 -7.90 -0.73 14.80
C SER A 26 -9.17 0.11 14.57
N SER A 27 -9.95 0.39 15.62
CA SER A 27 -11.08 1.32 15.52
C SER A 27 -10.63 2.76 15.21
N GLY A 28 -9.61 3.26 15.90
CA GLY A 28 -9.03 4.58 15.64
C GLY A 28 -8.35 4.69 14.27
N PHE A 29 -7.79 3.60 13.74
CA PHE A 29 -7.20 3.59 12.39
C PHE A 29 -8.24 3.69 11.28
N ASN A 30 -9.39 3.04 11.45
CA ASN A 30 -10.50 3.20 10.52
C ASN A 30 -10.97 4.66 10.45
N ASP A 31 -10.93 5.39 11.56
CA ASP A 31 -11.24 6.83 11.56
C ASP A 31 -10.20 7.67 10.82
N ARG A 32 -8.90 7.33 10.95
CA ARG A 32 -7.83 7.98 10.17
C ARG A 32 -8.00 7.76 8.66
N ILE A 33 -8.34 6.55 8.25
CA ILE A 33 -8.58 6.22 6.83
C ILE A 33 -9.82 6.95 6.30
N ARG A 34 -10.91 7.02 7.07
CA ARG A 34 -12.10 7.81 6.71
C ARG A 34 -11.75 9.29 6.54
N THR A 35 -10.97 9.84 7.47
CA THR A 35 -10.48 11.23 7.41
C THR A 35 -9.68 11.47 6.13
N SER A 36 -8.83 10.54 5.71
CA SER A 36 -8.10 10.64 4.43
C SER A 36 -9.03 10.60 3.21
N ILE A 37 -10.09 9.80 3.24
CA ILE A 37 -11.12 9.80 2.18
C ILE A 37 -11.85 11.14 2.13
N ASP A 38 -12.26 11.67 3.29
CA ASP A 38 -12.97 12.93 3.38
C ASP A 38 -12.14 14.07 2.76
N LYS A 39 -10.85 14.14 3.15
CA LYS A 39 -9.87 15.10 2.62
C LYS A 39 -9.58 14.97 1.12
N ILE A 40 -9.90 13.84 0.50
CA ILE A 40 -9.68 13.68 -0.95
C ILE A 40 -10.93 14.06 -1.75
N TYR A 41 -12.12 13.91 -1.17
CA TYR A 41 -13.39 14.13 -1.87
C TYR A 41 -14.02 15.49 -1.59
N GLU A 42 -13.71 16.15 -0.48
CA GLU A 42 -14.29 17.44 -0.14
C GLU A 42 -13.71 18.58 -1.00
N LYS A 43 -14.58 19.48 -1.45
CA LYS A 43 -14.32 20.42 -2.56
C LYS A 43 -13.17 21.40 -2.30
N ASP A 44 -12.85 21.67 -1.05
CA ASP A 44 -11.84 22.65 -0.62
C ASP A 44 -10.59 22.01 0.00
N ALA A 45 -10.55 20.69 0.06
CA ALA A 45 -9.50 19.99 0.79
C ALA A 45 -8.13 20.13 0.12
N GLY A 46 -8.09 20.21 -1.22
CA GLY A 46 -6.85 20.37 -1.99
C GLY A 46 -5.94 19.13 -2.00
N GLN A 47 -6.11 18.20 -1.05
CA GLN A 47 -5.40 16.94 -1.04
C GLN A 47 -5.89 16.04 -2.17
N ARG A 48 -4.93 15.33 -2.75
CA ARG A 48 -5.21 14.37 -3.82
C ARG A 48 -4.86 12.97 -3.39
N ASN A 49 -3.95 12.80 -2.45
CA ASN A 49 -3.48 11.49 -2.06
C ASN A 49 -3.16 11.46 -0.56
N ALA A 50 -2.96 10.26 -0.04
CA ALA A 50 -2.56 10.05 1.35
C ALA A 50 -1.75 8.75 1.49
N LEU A 51 -0.79 8.76 2.42
CA LEU A 51 -0.21 7.55 3.00
C LEU A 51 -0.76 7.41 4.42
N VAL A 52 -1.34 6.25 4.72
CA VAL A 52 -1.98 5.94 6.00
C VAL A 52 -1.14 4.85 6.68
N ILE A 53 -0.38 5.27 7.68
CA ILE A 53 0.49 4.39 8.47
C ILE A 53 -0.34 3.81 9.61
N VAL A 54 -0.69 2.53 9.52
CA VAL A 54 -1.60 1.84 10.45
C VAL A 54 -1.07 0.45 10.79
N ARG A 55 -1.42 -0.06 11.97
CA ARG A 55 -1.25 -1.46 12.39
C ARG A 55 -2.32 -1.81 13.43
N PRO A 56 -2.98 -2.98 13.45
CA PRO A 56 -2.68 -4.15 12.62
C PRO A 56 -3.07 -3.97 11.14
N PRO A 57 -2.53 -4.83 10.24
CA PRO A 57 -2.98 -4.90 8.85
C PRO A 57 -4.45 -5.32 8.75
N GLY A 58 -5.02 -5.31 7.55
CA GLY A 58 -6.43 -5.59 7.31
C GLY A 58 -6.75 -6.57 6.17
N HIS A 59 -5.90 -6.72 5.14
CA HIS A 59 -6.31 -7.39 3.89
C HIS A 59 -6.68 -8.88 4.00
N HIS A 60 -6.28 -9.59 5.06
CA HIS A 60 -6.68 -10.97 5.35
C HIS A 60 -7.97 -11.11 6.16
N ALA A 61 -8.48 -10.01 6.73
CA ALA A 61 -9.75 -10.03 7.46
C ALA A 61 -10.91 -10.10 6.46
N SER A 62 -11.74 -11.14 6.55
CA SER A 62 -12.97 -11.24 5.76
C SER A 62 -14.14 -10.59 6.49
N ALA A 63 -15.35 -10.67 5.93
CA ALA A 63 -16.54 -10.11 6.56
C ALA A 63 -16.88 -10.76 7.92
N SER A 64 -16.38 -11.97 8.19
CA SER A 64 -16.74 -12.75 9.39
C SER A 64 -15.56 -13.42 10.09
N LYS A 65 -14.32 -13.23 9.61
CA LYS A 65 -13.13 -13.93 10.12
C LYS A 65 -11.91 -13.02 10.14
N SER A 66 -11.24 -12.94 11.28
CA SER A 66 -9.88 -12.41 11.40
C SER A 66 -8.85 -13.48 11.06
N SER A 67 -7.78 -13.11 10.37
CA SER A 67 -6.68 -14.02 9.99
C SER A 67 -5.43 -13.23 9.60
N GLY A 68 -4.24 -13.85 9.59
CA GLY A 68 -3.01 -13.20 9.12
C GLY A 68 -2.70 -11.87 9.81
N PHE A 69 -2.81 -11.82 11.14
CA PHE A 69 -2.69 -10.60 11.95
C PHE A 69 -3.76 -9.52 11.71
N CYS A 70 -4.69 -9.73 10.78
CA CYS A 70 -5.73 -8.78 10.40
C CYS A 70 -7.00 -9.00 11.23
N ILE A 71 -7.49 -7.92 11.87
CA ILE A 71 -8.72 -7.93 12.67
C ILE A 71 -9.88 -7.33 11.88
N PHE A 72 -9.70 -6.11 11.36
CA PHE A 72 -10.65 -5.43 10.48
C PHE A 72 -9.99 -5.15 9.14
N ASN A 73 -10.77 -5.28 8.06
CA ASN A 73 -10.27 -4.98 6.72
C ASN A 73 -10.30 -3.47 6.45
N ASN A 74 -9.22 -2.80 6.83
CA ASN A 74 -9.02 -1.36 6.73
C ASN A 74 -9.36 -0.80 5.34
N VAL A 75 -8.83 -1.43 4.29
CA VAL A 75 -9.03 -0.98 2.90
C VAL A 75 -10.45 -1.27 2.40
N ALA A 76 -11.04 -2.40 2.78
CA ALA A 76 -12.44 -2.67 2.45
C ALA A 76 -13.41 -1.69 3.14
N VAL A 77 -13.14 -1.33 4.40
CA VAL A 77 -13.89 -0.29 5.11
C VAL A 77 -13.78 1.04 4.38
N ALA A 78 -12.57 1.42 3.93
CA ALA A 78 -12.35 2.64 3.15
C ALA A 78 -13.18 2.66 1.86
N ALA A 79 -13.16 1.56 1.09
CA ALA A 79 -13.90 1.44 -0.15
C ALA A 79 -15.42 1.54 0.08
N LYS A 80 -15.96 0.80 1.05
CA LYS A 80 -17.39 0.87 1.39
C LYS A 80 -17.79 2.24 1.92
N TYR A 81 -16.91 2.90 2.68
CA TYR A 81 -17.14 4.27 3.15
C TYR A 81 -17.22 5.26 1.97
N ALA A 82 -16.27 5.22 1.04
CA ALA A 82 -16.28 6.06 -0.16
C ALA A 82 -17.53 5.82 -1.04
N GLN A 83 -17.94 4.57 -1.24
CA GLN A 83 -19.19 4.24 -1.94
C GLN A 83 -20.41 4.84 -1.23
N ARG A 84 -20.51 4.71 0.10
CA ARG A 84 -21.67 5.16 0.88
C ARG A 84 -21.77 6.68 0.96
N ARG A 85 -20.67 7.33 1.35
CA ARG A 85 -20.60 8.77 1.68
C ARG A 85 -20.42 9.66 0.45
N TYR A 86 -19.58 9.27 -0.49
CA TYR A 86 -19.19 10.07 -1.66
C TYR A 86 -19.71 9.52 -2.99
N LYS A 87 -20.44 8.39 -2.96
CA LYS A 87 -21.02 7.75 -4.16
C LYS A 87 -19.95 7.43 -5.22
N ALA A 88 -18.74 7.09 -4.78
CA ALA A 88 -17.68 6.59 -5.66
C ALA A 88 -18.21 5.36 -6.42
N LYS A 89 -18.21 5.42 -7.76
CA LYS A 89 -18.85 4.39 -8.59
C LYS A 89 -17.88 3.30 -9.03
N ARG A 90 -16.60 3.64 -9.18
CA ARG A 90 -15.55 2.71 -9.58
C ARG A 90 -14.37 2.87 -8.64
N ILE A 91 -14.11 1.87 -7.80
CA ILE A 91 -12.97 1.89 -6.88
C ILE A 91 -12.00 0.80 -7.32
N LEU A 92 -10.74 1.16 -7.51
CA LEU A 92 -9.66 0.19 -7.68
C LEU A 92 -9.00 -0.03 -6.33
N ILE A 93 -8.93 -1.27 -5.89
CA ILE A 93 -8.07 -1.73 -4.80
C ILE A 93 -6.92 -2.51 -5.44
N LEU A 94 -5.70 -1.98 -5.34
CA LEU A 94 -4.51 -2.72 -5.68
C LEU A 94 -3.81 -3.21 -4.40
N ASP A 95 -3.54 -4.50 -4.34
CA ASP A 95 -2.84 -5.15 -3.24
C ASP A 95 -1.47 -5.62 -3.75
N TRP A 96 -0.40 -5.03 -3.23
CA TRP A 96 0.97 -5.42 -3.57
C TRP A 96 1.70 -6.07 -2.39
N ASP A 97 1.01 -6.29 -1.27
CA ASP A 97 1.53 -7.14 -0.20
C ASP A 97 1.90 -8.51 -0.79
N VAL A 98 2.99 -9.10 -0.31
CA VAL A 98 3.47 -10.36 -0.89
C VAL A 98 2.47 -11.50 -0.67
N HIS A 99 1.60 -11.38 0.32
CA HIS A 99 0.51 -12.32 0.59
C HIS A 99 -0.77 -11.88 -0.12
N HIS A 100 -1.57 -12.86 -0.55
CA HIS A 100 -2.88 -12.57 -1.12
C HIS A 100 -3.84 -12.00 -0.06
N GLY A 101 -4.44 -10.84 -0.34
CA GLY A 101 -5.51 -10.25 0.48
C GLY A 101 -6.85 -10.97 0.32
N ASN A 102 -6.91 -12.23 0.78
CA ASN A 102 -8.06 -13.12 0.66
C ASN A 102 -9.34 -12.53 1.25
N GLY A 103 -9.24 -11.80 2.35
CA GLY A 103 -10.37 -11.10 2.97
C GLY A 103 -10.92 -9.99 2.07
N THR A 104 -10.04 -9.17 1.48
CA THR A 104 -10.44 -8.11 0.55
C THR A 104 -11.12 -8.68 -0.69
N GLN A 105 -10.55 -9.74 -1.28
CA GLN A 105 -11.15 -10.41 -2.44
C GLN A 105 -12.54 -10.96 -2.11
N GLU A 106 -12.71 -11.64 -0.96
CA GLU A 106 -14.00 -12.19 -0.54
C GLU A 106 -15.07 -11.11 -0.39
N ILE A 107 -14.74 -9.98 0.25
CA ILE A 107 -15.69 -8.89 0.52
C ILE A 107 -16.25 -8.27 -0.77
N PHE A 108 -15.47 -8.22 -1.85
CA PHE A 108 -15.85 -7.58 -3.12
C PHE A 108 -16.10 -8.56 -4.27
N TYR A 109 -16.11 -9.88 -4.00
CA TYR A 109 -16.12 -10.90 -5.06
C TYR A 109 -17.31 -10.81 -6.03
N GLU A 110 -18.45 -10.30 -5.55
CA GLU A 110 -19.67 -10.07 -6.35
C GLU A 110 -19.93 -8.59 -6.71
N ASP A 111 -19.07 -7.65 -6.30
CA ASP A 111 -19.29 -6.21 -6.45
C ASP A 111 -18.72 -5.67 -7.78
N ALA A 112 -19.60 -5.38 -8.74
CA ALA A 112 -19.24 -4.81 -10.04
C ALA A 112 -18.53 -3.43 -9.99
N ASN A 113 -18.61 -2.74 -8.85
CA ASN A 113 -18.14 -1.36 -8.70
C ASN A 113 -16.75 -1.28 -8.02
N VAL A 114 -16.23 -2.40 -7.52
CA VAL A 114 -14.92 -2.47 -6.88
C VAL A 114 -14.08 -3.51 -7.59
N MET A 115 -13.01 -3.05 -8.23
CA MET A 115 -12.03 -3.96 -8.80
C MET A 115 -10.92 -4.20 -7.80
N TYR A 116 -10.70 -5.47 -7.49
CA TYR A 116 -9.58 -5.94 -6.68
C TYR A 116 -8.50 -6.52 -7.61
N MET A 117 -7.28 -6.05 -7.48
CA MET A 117 -6.11 -6.65 -8.12
C MET A 117 -5.07 -6.98 -7.08
N SER A 118 -4.45 -8.16 -7.17
CA SER A 118 -3.39 -8.57 -6.26
C SER A 118 -2.18 -9.09 -7.03
N ILE A 119 -0.98 -8.66 -6.64
CA ILE A 119 0.29 -9.28 -7.03
C ILE A 119 0.87 -9.92 -5.79
N HIS A 120 0.97 -11.24 -5.77
CA HIS A 120 1.37 -11.97 -4.57
C HIS A 120 2.21 -13.19 -4.93
N ARG A 121 2.99 -13.64 -3.95
CA ARG A 121 3.63 -14.94 -3.96
C ARG A 121 2.57 -16.00 -3.69
N HIS A 122 2.51 -16.99 -4.57
CA HIS A 122 1.51 -18.05 -4.54
C HIS A 122 2.15 -19.42 -4.33
N ASP A 123 3.30 -19.68 -4.96
CA ASP A 123 4.00 -20.97 -4.95
C ASP A 123 3.08 -22.18 -5.14
N LYS A 124 2.18 -22.06 -6.13
CA LYS A 124 1.14 -23.06 -6.45
C LYS A 124 0.24 -23.38 -5.25
N GLY A 125 -0.09 -22.35 -4.48
CA GLY A 125 -0.94 -22.42 -3.29
C GLY A 125 -0.24 -22.91 -2.02
N ASN A 126 1.09 -23.02 -2.03
CA ASN A 126 1.88 -23.43 -0.85
C ASN A 126 2.43 -22.25 -0.04
N PHE A 127 2.21 -21.01 -0.50
CA PHE A 127 2.51 -19.81 0.26
C PHE A 127 1.26 -19.31 1.00
N TYR A 128 1.43 -18.61 2.13
CA TYR A 128 0.31 -18.10 2.91
C TYR A 128 -0.56 -17.13 2.08
N PRO A 129 -1.91 -17.22 2.10
CA PRO A 129 -2.78 -18.03 2.98
C PRO A 129 -3.05 -19.46 2.45
N VAL A 130 -2.29 -20.44 2.94
CA VAL A 130 -2.37 -21.85 2.52
C VAL A 130 -3.78 -22.39 2.73
N GLY A 131 -4.33 -23.06 1.71
CA GLY A 131 -5.69 -23.64 1.74
C GLY A 131 -6.77 -22.71 1.17
N GLU A 132 -6.48 -21.43 0.99
CA GLU A 132 -7.33 -20.48 0.27
C GLU A 132 -6.50 -19.74 -0.80
N PRO A 133 -5.78 -20.45 -1.68
CA PRO A 133 -4.61 -19.88 -2.34
C PRO A 133 -4.90 -18.75 -3.35
N LYS A 134 -6.16 -18.63 -3.81
CA LYS A 134 -6.67 -17.60 -4.75
C LYS A 134 -5.75 -17.40 -5.97
N ASP A 135 -5.96 -18.22 -6.97
CA ASP A 135 -5.14 -18.27 -8.19
C ASP A 135 -5.70 -17.32 -9.26
N TYR A 136 -5.07 -17.30 -10.44
CA TYR A 136 -5.44 -16.40 -11.55
C TYR A 136 -6.85 -16.67 -12.09
N PHE A 137 -7.42 -17.86 -11.84
CA PHE A 137 -8.77 -18.24 -12.27
C PHE A 137 -9.89 -17.76 -11.34
N ASP A 138 -9.56 -17.21 -10.17
CA ASP A 138 -10.51 -16.63 -9.24
C ASP A 138 -10.88 -15.18 -9.64
N VAL A 139 -11.80 -15.05 -10.60
CA VAL A 139 -12.07 -13.79 -11.31
C VAL A 139 -13.27 -12.97 -10.79
N GLY A 140 -13.91 -13.43 -9.71
CA GLY A 140 -15.17 -12.86 -9.21
C GLY A 140 -16.39 -13.67 -9.66
N GLU A 141 -17.54 -13.37 -9.07
CA GLU A 141 -18.80 -14.08 -9.34
C GLU A 141 -19.96 -13.11 -9.57
N GLY A 142 -21.00 -13.59 -10.24
CA GLY A 142 -22.22 -12.80 -10.48
C GLY A 142 -21.93 -11.49 -11.21
N ALA A 143 -22.32 -10.36 -10.60
CA ALA A 143 -22.07 -9.04 -11.17
C ALA A 143 -20.60 -8.61 -11.10
N GLY A 144 -19.81 -9.22 -10.20
CA GLY A 144 -18.39 -8.96 -10.01
C GLY A 144 -17.47 -9.78 -10.93
N GLU A 145 -18.00 -10.62 -11.82
CA GLU A 145 -17.16 -11.42 -12.72
C GLU A 145 -16.24 -10.53 -13.58
N GLY A 146 -14.93 -10.79 -13.51
CA GLY A 146 -13.88 -9.99 -14.13
C GLY A 146 -13.31 -8.86 -13.26
N MET A 147 -13.90 -8.57 -12.10
CA MET A 147 -13.45 -7.52 -11.16
C MET A 147 -12.42 -8.02 -10.14
N SER A 148 -12.09 -9.31 -10.13
CA SER A 148 -10.95 -9.85 -9.39
C SER A 148 -9.83 -10.25 -10.35
N VAL A 149 -8.63 -9.68 -10.15
CA VAL A 149 -7.44 -9.94 -10.98
C VAL A 149 -6.27 -10.36 -10.11
N ASN A 150 -6.03 -11.67 -10.04
CA ASN A 150 -4.89 -12.24 -9.32
C ASN A 150 -3.68 -12.42 -10.24
N VAL A 151 -2.50 -12.01 -9.77
CA VAL A 151 -1.19 -12.27 -10.39
C VAL A 151 -0.37 -13.16 -9.43
N PRO A 152 -0.58 -14.50 -9.48
CA PRO A 152 -0.06 -15.45 -8.50
C PRO A 152 1.34 -15.95 -8.89
N PHE A 153 2.38 -15.22 -8.53
CA PHE A 153 3.73 -15.63 -8.88
C PHE A 153 4.15 -16.92 -8.15
N SER A 154 4.80 -17.82 -8.88
CA SER A 154 5.29 -19.08 -8.32
C SER A 154 6.69 -19.39 -8.83
N GLY A 155 7.52 -20.04 -8.01
CA GLY A 155 8.84 -20.51 -8.42
C GLY A 155 9.97 -19.66 -7.84
N ALA A 156 10.74 -19.00 -8.69
CA ALA A 156 11.88 -18.18 -8.24
C ALA A 156 11.43 -16.89 -7.53
N GLN A 157 12.34 -16.29 -6.78
CA GLN A 157 12.14 -14.98 -6.15
C GLN A 157 11.91 -13.90 -7.21
N MET A 158 10.84 -13.11 -7.05
CA MET A 158 10.53 -12.01 -7.96
C MET A 158 11.19 -10.71 -7.50
N GLY A 159 11.51 -9.83 -8.44
CA GLY A 159 12.02 -8.50 -8.15
C GLY A 159 11.39 -7.43 -9.04
N ASP A 160 12.12 -6.33 -9.18
CA ASP A 160 11.66 -5.10 -9.85
C ASP A 160 11.07 -5.35 -11.25
N ILE A 161 11.77 -6.10 -12.10
CA ILE A 161 11.35 -6.32 -13.47
C ILE A 161 10.08 -7.17 -13.58
N GLU A 162 9.88 -8.14 -12.68
CA GLU A 162 8.67 -8.96 -12.66
C GLU A 162 7.45 -8.15 -12.22
N TYR A 163 7.60 -7.34 -11.17
CA TYR A 163 6.55 -6.43 -10.69
C TYR A 163 6.21 -5.38 -11.76
N GLN A 164 7.23 -4.75 -12.37
CA GLN A 164 7.00 -3.79 -13.46
C GLN A 164 6.36 -4.45 -14.68
N MET A 165 6.68 -5.70 -14.99
CA MET A 165 6.01 -6.43 -16.06
C MET A 165 4.56 -6.75 -15.73
N ALA A 166 4.24 -7.16 -14.50
CA ALA A 166 2.85 -7.30 -14.07
C ALA A 166 2.09 -5.97 -14.21
N PHE A 167 2.71 -4.86 -13.80
CA PHE A 167 2.11 -3.53 -13.91
C PHE A 167 1.85 -3.11 -15.36
N GLN A 168 2.86 -3.19 -16.22
CA GLN A 168 2.76 -2.74 -17.61
C GLN A 168 1.87 -3.63 -18.48
N ARG A 169 1.72 -4.91 -18.12
CA ARG A 169 0.99 -5.90 -18.95
C ARG A 169 -0.42 -6.20 -18.46
N ILE A 170 -0.68 -6.03 -17.18
CA ILE A 170 -1.95 -6.40 -16.55
C ILE A 170 -2.53 -5.20 -15.80
N ILE A 171 -1.86 -4.74 -14.74
CA ILE A 171 -2.46 -3.81 -13.77
C ILE A 171 -2.83 -2.49 -14.42
N MET A 172 -1.87 -1.77 -15.03
CA MET A 172 -2.12 -0.45 -15.60
C MET A 172 -3.08 -0.52 -16.80
N PRO A 173 -2.94 -1.44 -17.78
CA PRO A 173 -3.91 -1.57 -18.87
C PRO A 173 -5.35 -1.76 -18.39
N ILE A 174 -5.58 -2.74 -17.49
CA ILE A 174 -6.92 -2.99 -16.97
C ILE A 174 -7.42 -1.77 -16.18
N SER A 175 -6.57 -1.16 -15.34
CA SER A 175 -6.93 -0.01 -14.53
C SER A 175 -7.31 1.22 -15.37
N TYR A 176 -6.62 1.48 -16.48
CA TYR A 176 -7.01 2.53 -17.44
C TYR A 176 -8.35 2.22 -18.11
N GLN A 177 -8.58 0.98 -18.51
CA GLN A 177 -9.85 0.58 -19.12
C GLN A 177 -11.03 0.70 -18.12
N PHE A 178 -10.81 0.33 -16.85
CA PHE A 178 -11.82 0.49 -15.79
C PHE A 178 -12.05 1.94 -15.39
N ASN A 179 -11.03 2.79 -15.51
CA ASN A 179 -11.10 4.23 -15.24
C ASN A 179 -11.66 4.54 -13.84
N PRO A 180 -10.95 4.20 -12.75
CA PRO A 180 -11.46 4.33 -11.38
C PRO A 180 -11.69 5.79 -10.97
N ASP A 181 -12.65 6.00 -10.07
CA ASP A 181 -12.90 7.27 -9.39
C ASP A 181 -12.00 7.46 -8.15
N LEU A 182 -11.51 6.35 -7.58
CA LEU A 182 -10.60 6.28 -6.42
C LEU A 182 -9.69 5.06 -6.56
N VAL A 183 -8.41 5.22 -6.21
CA VAL A 183 -7.45 4.13 -6.04
C VAL A 183 -7.11 3.98 -4.56
N LEU A 184 -7.25 2.77 -4.05
CA LEU A 184 -6.77 2.34 -2.75
C LEU A 184 -5.65 1.34 -2.96
N ILE A 185 -4.57 1.47 -2.20
CA ILE A 185 -3.44 0.54 -2.24
C ILE A 185 -3.32 -0.13 -0.87
N SER A 186 -3.54 -1.45 -0.82
CA SER A 186 -3.11 -2.30 0.29
C SER A 186 -1.60 -2.49 0.17
N ALA A 187 -0.86 -1.74 0.97
CA ALA A 187 0.56 -1.55 0.81
C ALA A 187 1.37 -2.31 1.85
N GLY A 188 1.52 -3.61 1.63
CA GLY A 188 2.54 -4.41 2.31
C GLY A 188 3.91 -4.17 1.70
N PHE A 189 4.94 -4.09 2.54
CA PHE A 189 6.33 -3.98 2.09
C PHE A 189 7.13 -5.25 2.33
N ASP A 190 6.46 -6.39 2.47
CA ASP A 190 7.06 -7.71 2.64
C ASP A 190 7.50 -8.38 1.34
N ALA A 191 7.13 -7.85 0.17
CA ALA A 191 7.79 -8.21 -1.09
C ALA A 191 9.17 -7.56 -1.26
N ALA A 192 9.53 -6.64 -0.37
CA ALA A 192 10.76 -5.88 -0.46
C ALA A 192 12.00 -6.76 -0.23
N ILE A 193 13.14 -6.31 -0.76
CA ILE A 193 14.44 -6.89 -0.43
C ILE A 193 14.65 -6.96 1.09
N ASP A 194 15.25 -8.05 1.56
CA ASP A 194 15.56 -8.34 2.96
C ASP A 194 14.36 -8.56 3.89
N ASP A 195 13.13 -8.62 3.37
CA ASP A 195 12.00 -9.06 4.19
C ASP A 195 12.13 -10.55 4.56
N PRO A 196 12.00 -10.91 5.86
CA PRO A 196 12.22 -12.28 6.32
C PRO A 196 11.09 -13.26 5.97
N LEU A 197 9.90 -12.78 5.57
CA LEU A 197 8.73 -13.63 5.31
C LEU A 197 8.39 -13.72 3.81
N GLY A 198 8.51 -12.63 3.06
CA GLY A 198 8.13 -12.63 1.64
C GLY A 198 9.10 -13.35 0.72
N ASP A 199 10.41 -13.27 1.00
CA ASP A 199 11.50 -13.89 0.21
C ASP A 199 11.60 -13.37 -1.25
N TYR A 200 11.13 -12.15 -1.50
CA TYR A 200 11.26 -11.45 -2.78
C TYR A 200 12.33 -10.35 -2.71
N ARG A 201 12.59 -9.68 -3.84
CA ARG A 201 13.68 -8.71 -3.99
C ARG A 201 13.20 -7.42 -4.66
N VAL A 202 12.02 -6.94 -4.27
CA VAL A 202 11.48 -5.67 -4.78
C VAL A 202 12.17 -4.51 -4.07
N THR A 203 12.64 -3.53 -4.83
CA THR A 203 13.33 -2.37 -4.28
C THR A 203 12.34 -1.26 -3.88
N PRO A 204 12.68 -0.39 -2.91
CA PRO A 204 11.92 0.82 -2.60
C PRO A 204 11.55 1.65 -3.83
N GLU A 205 12.46 1.74 -4.81
CA GLU A 205 12.29 2.46 -6.07
C GLU A 205 11.15 1.86 -6.90
N THR A 206 10.97 0.54 -6.88
CA THR A 206 9.86 -0.11 -7.57
C THR A 206 8.52 0.22 -6.93
N PHE A 207 8.42 0.25 -5.60
CA PHE A 207 7.19 0.70 -4.91
C PHE A 207 6.84 2.15 -5.25
N ALA A 208 7.85 3.02 -5.28
CA ALA A 208 7.68 4.40 -5.72
C ALA A 208 7.23 4.49 -7.19
N LEU A 209 7.81 3.71 -8.10
CA LEU A 209 7.42 3.68 -9.52
C LEU A 209 5.98 3.18 -9.72
N MET A 210 5.59 2.13 -9.01
CA MET A 210 4.22 1.60 -8.99
C MET A 210 3.23 2.66 -8.48
N THR A 211 3.57 3.37 -7.40
CA THR A 211 2.78 4.49 -6.87
C THR A 211 2.62 5.61 -7.89
N TYR A 212 3.72 5.96 -8.59
CA TYR A 212 3.70 7.00 -9.62
C TYR A 212 2.79 6.63 -10.79
N GLN A 213 2.86 5.37 -11.26
CA GLN A 213 1.99 4.87 -12.32
C GLN A 213 0.51 4.97 -11.91
N LEU A 214 0.16 4.54 -10.70
CA LEU A 214 -1.21 4.60 -10.17
C LEU A 214 -1.71 6.03 -9.94
N SER A 215 -0.82 6.96 -9.63
CA SER A 215 -1.14 8.39 -9.43
C SER A 215 -1.68 9.07 -10.70
N SER A 216 -1.50 8.46 -11.88
CA SER A 216 -2.11 8.92 -13.12
C SER A 216 -3.62 8.61 -13.24
N LEU A 217 -4.13 7.71 -12.40
CA LEU A 217 -5.54 7.30 -12.37
C LEU A 217 -6.35 8.18 -11.41
N ALA A 218 -7.68 8.14 -11.51
CA ALA A 218 -8.59 8.77 -10.56
C ALA A 218 -8.30 10.27 -10.30
N SER A 219 -7.72 10.98 -11.27
CA SER A 219 -7.25 12.37 -11.09
C SER A 219 -6.28 12.55 -9.92
N GLY A 220 -5.47 11.52 -9.65
CA GLY A 220 -4.51 11.46 -8.55
C GLY A 220 -5.10 11.09 -7.20
N ARG A 221 -6.39 10.70 -7.12
CA ARG A 221 -7.05 10.20 -5.90
C ARG A 221 -6.53 8.82 -5.52
N VAL A 222 -5.42 8.80 -4.81
CA VAL A 222 -4.71 7.60 -4.38
C VAL A 222 -4.51 7.60 -2.87
N ILE A 223 -5.02 6.58 -2.18
CA ILE A 223 -4.71 6.36 -0.76
C ILE A 223 -3.93 5.07 -0.64
N THR A 224 -2.76 5.18 -0.03
CA THR A 224 -1.90 4.04 0.32
C THR A 224 -2.12 3.71 1.79
N VAL A 225 -2.40 2.46 2.12
CA VAL A 225 -2.67 2.00 3.49
C VAL A 225 -1.68 0.90 3.83
N LEU A 226 -0.91 1.07 4.90
CA LEU A 226 0.12 0.10 5.31
C LEU A 226 -0.53 -1.26 5.68
N GLU A 227 0.05 -2.35 5.17
CA GLU A 227 -0.33 -3.74 5.49
C GLU A 227 0.86 -4.48 6.15
N GLY A 228 1.40 -5.52 5.50
CA GLY A 228 2.56 -6.30 5.94
C GLY A 228 3.92 -5.61 5.73
N GLY A 229 4.97 -6.37 6.00
CA GLY A 229 6.36 -5.91 6.05
C GLY A 229 6.96 -6.12 7.43
N TYR A 230 8.11 -6.80 7.48
CA TYR A 230 8.69 -7.31 8.72
C TYR A 230 10.19 -7.00 8.88
N ASN A 231 10.81 -6.42 7.86
CA ASN A 231 12.12 -5.77 7.97
C ASN A 231 11.97 -4.25 8.18
N LEU A 232 12.39 -3.74 9.33
CA LEU A 232 12.23 -2.32 9.70
C LEU A 232 12.88 -1.36 8.69
N THR A 233 14.05 -1.71 8.17
CA THR A 233 14.77 -0.90 7.18
C THR A 233 14.03 -0.91 5.85
N SER A 234 13.63 -2.09 5.37
CA SER A 234 12.93 -2.24 4.09
C SER A 234 11.57 -1.55 4.08
N ILE A 235 10.79 -1.67 5.16
CA ILE A 235 9.52 -0.96 5.33
C ILE A 235 9.75 0.55 5.33
N SER A 236 10.71 1.04 6.11
CA SER A 236 10.95 2.49 6.24
C SER A 236 11.38 3.10 4.92
N ASN A 237 12.32 2.46 4.21
CA ASN A 237 12.79 2.94 2.91
C ASN A 237 11.69 2.89 1.85
N SER A 238 10.90 1.82 1.81
CA SER A 238 9.81 1.68 0.84
C SER A 238 8.68 2.67 1.11
N ALA A 239 8.28 2.85 2.37
CA ALA A 239 7.27 3.83 2.77
C ALA A 239 7.73 5.27 2.48
N LEU A 240 9.01 5.59 2.74
CA LEU A 240 9.60 6.87 2.39
C LEU A 240 9.55 7.12 0.88
N ALA A 241 9.98 6.15 0.07
CA ALA A 241 9.98 6.27 -1.39
C ALA A 241 8.56 6.49 -1.95
N VAL A 242 7.55 5.78 -1.40
CA VAL A 242 6.13 6.02 -1.71
C VAL A 242 5.70 7.43 -1.31
N CYS A 243 6.04 7.86 -0.09
CA CYS A 243 5.68 9.18 0.42
C CYS A 243 6.26 10.31 -0.44
N GLU A 244 7.52 10.20 -0.85
CA GLU A 244 8.18 11.16 -1.75
C GLU A 244 7.41 11.31 -3.08
N VAL A 245 6.91 10.21 -3.65
CA VAL A 245 6.09 10.23 -4.87
C VAL A 245 4.75 10.89 -4.63
N LEU A 246 4.08 10.61 -3.51
CA LEU A 246 2.79 11.22 -3.18
C LEU A 246 2.92 12.74 -2.97
N GLN A 247 4.00 13.20 -2.34
CA GLN A 247 4.27 14.62 -2.08
C GLN A 247 4.68 15.38 -3.34
N ASN A 248 5.61 14.85 -4.14
CA ASN A 248 6.21 15.61 -5.24
C ASN A 248 5.58 15.29 -6.61
N ARG A 249 4.86 14.18 -6.78
CA ARG A 249 4.35 13.64 -8.07
C ARG A 249 5.40 13.50 -9.18
N ALA A 250 6.60 14.06 -9.07
CA ALA A 250 7.70 14.01 -10.00
C ALA A 250 8.84 13.19 -9.41
N MET A 251 8.68 11.87 -9.42
CA MET A 251 9.74 10.89 -9.11
C MET A 251 11.01 11.09 -9.97
N LEU A 252 10.87 11.81 -11.08
CA LEU A 252 11.82 11.85 -12.19
C LEU A 252 13.15 12.56 -11.92
N ARG A 253 13.37 13.25 -10.78
CA ARG A 253 14.72 13.79 -10.50
C ARG A 253 15.68 12.70 -10.02
N ARG A 254 15.28 11.85 -9.07
CA ARG A 254 16.13 10.79 -8.48
C ARG A 254 16.43 9.67 -9.48
N LEU A 255 15.39 9.16 -10.17
CA LEU A 255 15.56 8.12 -11.20
C LEU A 255 16.37 8.57 -12.44
N ARG A 256 16.45 9.86 -12.71
CA ARG A 256 17.17 10.39 -13.88
C ARG A 256 18.68 10.35 -13.65
N ASP A 257 19.11 10.59 -12.42
CA ASP A 257 20.51 10.53 -12.02
C ASP A 257 20.95 9.07 -11.79
N GLU A 258 20.04 8.19 -11.39
CA GLU A 258 20.27 6.74 -11.23
C GLU A 258 19.97 5.90 -12.49
N LYS A 259 19.65 6.54 -13.62
CA LYS A 259 19.38 5.87 -14.90
C LYS A 259 20.50 4.92 -15.34
N GLU A 260 21.73 5.22 -14.91
CA GLU A 260 22.89 4.36 -15.14
C GLU A 260 22.81 3.04 -14.36
N GLN A 261 22.22 3.00 -13.15
CA GLN A 261 22.09 1.76 -12.38
C GLN A 261 21.08 0.78 -13.00
N PHE A 262 19.90 1.24 -13.42
CA PHE A 262 18.90 0.41 -14.10
C PHE A 262 19.35 -0.09 -15.48
N ALA A 263 20.22 0.65 -16.16
CA ALA A 263 20.74 0.29 -17.47
C ALA A 263 22.02 -0.58 -17.42
N SER A 264 22.67 -0.70 -16.26
CA SER A 264 24.05 -1.23 -16.17
C SER A 264 24.17 -2.76 -16.20
N LYS A 265 23.10 -3.52 -15.92
CA LYS A 265 23.13 -4.99 -16.00
C LYS A 265 21.87 -5.54 -16.66
N PRO A 266 21.98 -6.39 -17.70
CA PRO A 266 20.82 -7.10 -18.22
C PRO A 266 20.25 -8.02 -17.12
N GLN A 267 19.13 -7.62 -16.54
CA GLN A 267 18.41 -8.45 -15.59
C GLN A 267 17.66 -9.54 -16.35
N LYS A 268 17.90 -10.79 -15.96
CA LYS A 268 17.23 -11.95 -16.56
C LYS A 268 15.86 -12.09 -15.92
N LEU A 269 14.83 -11.93 -16.73
CA LEU A 269 13.45 -12.13 -16.31
C LEU A 269 13.18 -13.60 -15.98
N GLU A 270 12.49 -13.82 -14.87
CA GLU A 270 12.14 -15.17 -14.46
C GLU A 270 11.14 -15.83 -15.41
N SER A 271 11.45 -17.04 -15.86
CA SER A 271 10.59 -17.73 -16.83
C SER A 271 9.20 -18.05 -16.28
N SER A 272 9.10 -18.26 -14.96
CA SER A 272 7.82 -18.50 -14.28
C SER A 272 6.97 -17.25 -14.18
N SER A 273 7.56 -16.06 -14.07
CA SER A 273 6.81 -14.79 -14.10
C SER A 273 6.19 -14.55 -15.47
N ILE A 274 6.93 -14.80 -16.55
CA ILE A 274 6.42 -14.71 -17.93
C ILE A 274 5.23 -15.65 -18.14
N LYS A 275 5.33 -16.88 -17.61
CA LYS A 275 4.26 -17.87 -17.70
C LYS A 275 3.01 -17.37 -16.99
N THR A 276 3.14 -16.93 -15.74
CA THR A 276 2.05 -16.39 -14.92
C THR A 276 1.36 -15.22 -15.63
N ILE A 277 2.13 -14.23 -16.09
CA ILE A 277 1.59 -13.05 -16.80
C ILE A 277 0.81 -13.48 -18.06
N ARG A 278 1.31 -14.46 -18.82
CA ARG A 278 0.59 -14.98 -20.00
C ARG A 278 -0.72 -15.65 -19.63
N GLU A 279 -0.76 -16.44 -18.57
CA GLU A 279 -1.96 -17.13 -18.10
C GLU A 279 -3.02 -16.12 -17.64
N VAL A 280 -2.61 -15.12 -16.84
CA VAL A 280 -3.48 -14.03 -16.40
C VAL A 280 -4.03 -13.26 -17.61
N CYS A 281 -3.18 -12.79 -18.54
CA CYS A 281 -3.65 -12.07 -19.73
C CYS A 281 -4.58 -12.92 -20.59
N ALA A 282 -4.29 -14.21 -20.77
CA ALA A 282 -5.08 -15.10 -21.61
C ALA A 282 -6.48 -15.35 -21.06
N LEU A 283 -6.63 -15.37 -19.72
CA LEU A 283 -7.92 -15.47 -19.07
C LEU A 283 -8.64 -14.11 -19.04
N GLN A 284 -7.95 -13.06 -18.57
CA GLN A 284 -8.53 -11.75 -18.33
C GLN A 284 -8.96 -11.01 -19.60
N GLN A 285 -8.39 -11.33 -20.78
CA GLN A 285 -8.84 -10.75 -22.06
C GLN A 285 -10.30 -11.08 -22.43
N LYS A 286 -10.93 -12.05 -21.73
CA LYS A 286 -12.38 -12.32 -21.83
C LYS A 286 -13.20 -11.14 -21.32
N TYR A 287 -12.72 -10.49 -20.26
CA TYR A 287 -13.39 -9.39 -19.56
C TYR A 287 -12.82 -8.02 -19.98
N TRP A 288 -11.51 -7.96 -20.26
CA TRP A 288 -10.79 -6.71 -20.51
C TRP A 288 -10.22 -6.67 -21.93
N SER A 289 -10.91 -5.94 -22.82
CA SER A 289 -10.56 -5.88 -24.24
C SER A 289 -9.17 -5.31 -24.52
N ILE A 290 -8.63 -4.46 -23.64
CA ILE A 290 -7.28 -3.89 -23.77
C ILE A 290 -6.17 -4.95 -23.77
N LEU A 291 -6.45 -6.15 -23.24
CA LEU A 291 -5.53 -7.27 -23.24
C LEU A 291 -5.59 -8.11 -24.53
N LYS A 292 -6.60 -7.89 -25.39
CA LYS A 292 -6.71 -8.61 -26.67
C LYS A 292 -5.55 -8.19 -27.58
N GLY A 293 -4.83 -9.18 -28.11
CA GLY A 293 -3.67 -8.94 -28.96
C GLY A 293 -2.35 -8.77 -28.20
N PHE A 294 -2.38 -8.73 -26.86
CA PHE A 294 -1.18 -8.76 -26.00
C PHE A 294 -0.60 -10.20 -25.91
N GLN A 295 -0.48 -10.88 -27.05
CA GLN A 295 0.15 -12.19 -27.12
C GLN A 295 1.64 -11.98 -27.28
N VAL A 296 2.44 -12.25 -26.23
CA VAL A 296 3.89 -12.42 -26.40
C VAL A 296 4.10 -13.67 -27.24
N SER A 297 4.19 -13.47 -28.56
CA SER A 297 4.38 -14.47 -29.60
C SER A 297 5.24 -15.65 -29.12
N LYS A 298 4.68 -16.87 -29.14
CA LYS A 298 5.44 -18.13 -29.00
C LYS A 298 6.35 -18.40 -30.21
N LYS A 299 6.40 -17.52 -31.22
CA LYS A 299 7.14 -17.78 -32.47
C LYS A 299 8.64 -17.57 -32.26
N CYS A 300 9.30 -18.59 -31.74
CA CYS A 300 10.70 -18.87 -32.12
C CYS A 300 11.10 -20.35 -32.08
N PHE A 301 10.27 -21.27 -31.56
CA PHE A 301 10.63 -22.69 -31.55
C PHE A 301 10.25 -23.46 -32.82
N ILE A 302 9.18 -23.06 -33.53
CA ILE A 302 8.72 -23.80 -34.72
C ILE A 302 9.51 -23.43 -35.98
N LEU A 303 10.05 -22.21 -36.06
CA LEU A 303 10.84 -21.80 -37.24
C LEU A 303 12.20 -22.51 -37.31
N ILE A 304 12.75 -22.95 -36.18
CA ILE A 304 14.03 -23.68 -36.13
C ILE A 304 13.85 -25.12 -36.64
N ILE A 305 12.70 -25.78 -36.40
CA ILE A 305 12.48 -27.15 -36.89
C ILE A 305 12.25 -27.18 -38.41
N VAL A 306 11.59 -26.17 -38.97
CA VAL A 306 11.39 -26.09 -40.44
C VAL A 306 12.67 -25.69 -41.18
N LEU A 307 13.56 -24.90 -40.56
CA LEU A 307 14.88 -24.59 -41.13
C LEU A 307 15.92 -25.71 -40.91
N VAL A 308 15.89 -26.44 -39.79
CA VAL A 308 16.84 -27.54 -39.53
C VAL A 308 16.53 -28.79 -40.37
N LEU A 309 15.26 -28.98 -40.78
CA LEU A 309 14.87 -30.09 -41.67
C LEU A 309 14.97 -29.77 -43.17
N ASN A 310 15.21 -28.51 -43.57
CA ASN A 310 15.36 -28.12 -44.99
C ASN A 310 16.73 -27.54 -45.35
N VAL A 311 17.69 -27.46 -44.41
CA VAL A 311 19.08 -27.08 -44.72
C VAL A 311 20.00 -28.26 -44.48
N GLY A 312 19.67 -29.36 -45.17
CA GLY A 312 20.56 -30.50 -45.40
C GLY A 312 21.35 -30.35 -46.71
N PHE A 313 21.57 -29.14 -47.22
CA PHE A 313 22.39 -28.90 -48.42
C PHE A 313 22.79 -27.42 -48.50
N LEU A 314 23.90 -27.07 -47.85
CA LEU A 314 24.88 -26.01 -48.18
C LEU A 314 25.63 -25.61 -46.89
N LYS A 315 26.69 -26.34 -46.58
CA LYS A 315 27.89 -25.70 -46.03
C LYS A 315 28.63 -25.04 -47.19
N ILE A 316 29.44 -24.04 -46.86
CA ILE A 316 30.60 -23.48 -47.59
C ILE A 316 30.42 -21.96 -47.88
N ILE A 317 31.40 -21.19 -47.38
CA ILE A 317 31.84 -19.81 -47.75
C ILE A 317 31.40 -18.64 -46.84
N PHE A 318 32.37 -18.21 -46.00
CA PHE A 318 32.65 -16.86 -45.44
C PHE A 318 31.60 -16.24 -44.49
N GLY A 319 31.94 -15.57 -43.38
CA GLY A 319 33.20 -14.93 -43.02
C GLY A 319 32.95 -13.45 -42.73
N SER A 320 32.73 -13.13 -41.46
CA SER A 320 33.02 -11.84 -40.80
C SER A 320 32.28 -10.55 -41.19
N VAL A 321 32.06 -9.76 -40.14
CA VAL A 321 31.88 -8.30 -40.08
C VAL A 321 30.53 -7.64 -40.45
N LEU A 322 30.17 -6.70 -39.56
CA LEU A 322 29.54 -5.39 -39.77
C LEU A 322 28.04 -5.23 -39.44
N ASN A 323 27.86 -4.64 -38.25
CA ASN A 323 27.12 -3.42 -37.98
C ASN A 323 25.62 -3.34 -38.31
N SER A 324 24.88 -3.32 -37.21
CA SER A 324 23.66 -2.56 -37.00
C SER A 324 23.66 -1.20 -37.71
N LYS A 325 22.77 -1.03 -38.69
CA LYS A 325 22.08 0.23 -38.96
C LYS A 325 20.61 -0.07 -39.23
N LEU A 326 19.77 0.28 -38.24
CA LEU A 326 18.35 0.51 -38.46
C LEU A 326 18.21 1.81 -39.26
N VAL A 327 17.68 1.72 -40.47
CA VAL A 327 17.08 2.86 -41.18
C VAL A 327 15.61 2.53 -41.39
N ASN A 328 14.75 3.36 -40.81
CA ASN A 328 13.31 3.34 -41.01
C ASN A 328 12.98 4.06 -42.33
N LYS A 329 12.22 3.42 -43.22
CA LYS A 329 11.51 4.12 -44.31
C LYS A 329 10.10 3.55 -44.50
N ASN A 330 9.14 4.42 -44.21
CA ASN A 330 7.74 4.35 -44.63
C ASN A 330 7.58 3.95 -46.10
N GLY A 331 6.59 3.10 -46.39
CA GLY A 331 6.16 2.79 -47.75
C GLY A 331 4.76 2.22 -47.79
N LYS A 332 3.81 3.02 -48.28
CA LYS A 332 2.42 2.67 -48.62
C LYS A 332 2.34 1.52 -49.62
N SER A 333 1.24 0.77 -49.57
CA SER A 333 0.52 0.05 -50.66
C SER A 333 0.01 -1.30 -50.12
N ASN A 334 -1.02 -1.97 -50.63
CA ASN A 334 -2.25 -1.65 -51.35
C ASN A 334 -3.14 -2.90 -51.14
N ALA A 335 -4.46 -2.75 -51.27
CA ALA A 335 -5.40 -3.86 -51.21
C ALA A 335 -5.12 -4.92 -52.30
N ALA A 336 -5.25 -6.20 -51.93
CA ALA A 336 -5.55 -7.28 -52.86
C ALA A 336 -6.52 -8.28 -52.21
N THR A 337 -7.73 -8.29 -52.76
CA THR A 337 -8.84 -9.18 -52.47
C THR A 337 -8.53 -10.60 -52.94
N LEU A 338 -8.80 -11.62 -52.13
CA LEU A 338 -9.03 -12.98 -52.62
C LEU A 338 -10.22 -13.60 -51.87
N LYS A 339 -11.26 -13.90 -52.66
CA LYS A 339 -12.51 -14.56 -52.28
C LYS A 339 -12.35 -16.09 -52.27
N VAL A 340 -13.39 -16.76 -51.75
CA VAL A 340 -13.90 -18.14 -52.04
C VAL A 340 -13.35 -19.22 -51.08
N LYS A 341 -14.11 -20.13 -50.45
CA LYS A 341 -15.52 -20.58 -50.47
C LYS A 341 -15.84 -21.31 -49.14
N THR A 342 -17.10 -21.26 -48.72
CA THR A 342 -17.70 -22.16 -47.72
C THR A 342 -18.11 -23.51 -48.34
N LYS A 343 -18.10 -24.58 -47.53
CA LYS A 343 -19.01 -25.73 -47.64
C LYS A 343 -19.23 -26.35 -46.25
N ALA A 344 -20.48 -26.75 -46.03
CA ALA A 344 -21.08 -27.18 -44.76
C ALA A 344 -21.33 -28.71 -44.70
N ALA A 345 -21.95 -29.13 -43.59
CA ALA A 345 -22.60 -30.41 -43.26
C ALA A 345 -21.67 -31.47 -42.60
N THR A 346 -22.03 -32.21 -41.55
CA THR A 346 -23.30 -32.49 -40.84
C THR A 346 -23.00 -33.32 -39.56
N ASP A 347 -23.86 -33.22 -38.54
CA ASP A 347 -23.92 -34.00 -37.27
C ASP A 347 -24.27 -35.50 -37.49
N PRO A 348 -24.51 -36.39 -36.47
CA PRO A 348 -24.53 -36.26 -34.99
C PRO A 348 -23.90 -37.45 -34.20
N ILE A 349 -23.94 -37.42 -32.85
CA ILE A 349 -24.38 -38.52 -31.95
C ILE A 349 -24.37 -38.02 -30.48
N GLU A 350 -25.45 -38.34 -29.77
CA GLU A 350 -25.83 -37.96 -28.39
C GLU A 350 -25.75 -39.22 -27.46
N PRO A 351 -26.20 -39.22 -26.17
CA PRO A 351 -25.48 -38.84 -24.95
C PRO A 351 -25.27 -40.01 -23.95
N SER A 352 -24.54 -39.77 -22.84
CA SER A 352 -24.77 -40.52 -21.59
C SER A 352 -24.59 -39.71 -20.30
N SER A 353 -25.68 -39.73 -19.53
CA SER A 353 -25.84 -39.67 -18.07
C SER A 353 -25.30 -38.50 -17.23
N SER A 354 -26.30 -37.76 -16.75
CA SER A 354 -26.39 -36.85 -15.61
C SER A 354 -25.84 -37.34 -14.25
N ARG A 355 -25.23 -36.42 -13.49
CA ARG A 355 -25.37 -36.33 -12.02
C ARG A 355 -25.69 -34.88 -11.62
N ARG A 356 -26.91 -34.69 -11.11
CA ARG A 356 -27.42 -33.45 -10.49
C ARG A 356 -26.80 -33.27 -9.11
N TYR A 357 -26.41 -32.04 -8.78
CA TYR A 357 -26.36 -31.58 -7.39
C TYR A 357 -27.49 -30.56 -7.18
N ASN A 358 -28.29 -30.82 -6.14
CA ASN A 358 -29.48 -30.06 -5.77
C ASN A 358 -29.12 -28.72 -5.11
N THR A 359 -29.81 -27.67 -5.56
CA THR A 359 -29.91 -26.38 -4.91
C THR A 359 -30.90 -26.47 -3.74
N ARG A 360 -30.52 -25.97 -2.55
CA ARG A 360 -31.43 -25.84 -1.40
C ARG A 360 -31.71 -24.37 -1.14
N ARG A 361 -32.83 -23.92 -1.70
CA ARG A 361 -33.49 -22.63 -1.46
C ARG A 361 -34.29 -22.75 -0.16
N GLN A 362 -34.08 -21.86 0.82
CA GLN A 362 -35.01 -21.70 1.94
C GLN A 362 -35.69 -20.33 1.88
N ASN A 363 -37.01 -20.39 1.77
CA ASN A 363 -37.95 -19.29 1.91
C ASN A 363 -37.94 -18.76 3.34
N ARG A 364 -37.95 -17.43 3.52
CA ARG A 364 -38.67 -16.79 4.62
C ARG A 364 -39.41 -15.54 4.15
N ARG A 365 -40.56 -15.37 4.80
CA ARG A 365 -41.77 -14.66 4.36
C ARG A 365 -41.69 -13.14 4.57
N ARG A 366 -42.45 -12.43 3.73
CA ARG A 366 -42.95 -11.06 3.90
C ARG A 366 -43.80 -10.92 5.17
N SER A 367 -43.68 -9.77 5.82
CA SER A 367 -44.76 -9.11 6.55
C SER A 367 -44.60 -7.60 6.40
N ASP A 368 -45.64 -6.95 5.87
CA ASP A 368 -45.84 -5.51 5.79
C ASP A 368 -45.90 -4.86 7.19
N ASN A 369 -45.41 -3.61 7.32
CA ASN A 369 -46.27 -2.46 7.65
C ASN A 369 -45.50 -1.14 7.89
N SER A 370 -46.15 -0.07 7.41
CA SER A 370 -46.27 1.30 7.93
C SER A 370 -45.08 2.27 7.93
N GLU A 371 -45.26 3.28 7.06
CA GLU A 371 -44.81 4.67 7.16
C GLU A 371 -45.10 5.30 8.54
N VAL A 372 -44.17 6.12 9.05
CA VAL A 372 -44.44 7.38 9.78
C VAL A 372 -43.23 8.32 9.62
N THR A 373 -43.44 9.50 9.02
CA THR A 373 -42.70 10.75 9.28
C THR A 373 -43.54 11.60 10.25
N PRO A 374 -42.96 12.48 11.11
CA PRO A 374 -42.50 13.83 10.73
C PRO A 374 -41.23 14.24 11.56
N SER A 375 -40.60 15.41 11.55
CA SER A 375 -40.97 16.79 11.20
C SER A 375 -39.69 17.64 11.17
N THR A 376 -39.75 18.69 10.36
CA THR A 376 -38.86 19.84 10.24
C THR A 376 -38.73 20.65 11.54
N VAL A 377 -37.51 21.07 11.89
CA VAL A 377 -37.26 22.33 12.62
C VAL A 377 -35.99 22.94 12.02
N GLY A 378 -36.15 24.09 11.37
CA GLY A 378 -35.06 24.92 10.90
C GLY A 378 -34.69 25.97 11.94
N LEU A 379 -33.42 26.38 11.95
CA LEU A 379 -32.98 27.65 12.51
C LEU A 379 -31.87 28.21 11.60
N ASN A 380 -32.19 29.34 10.96
CA ASN A 380 -31.27 30.30 10.36
C ASN A 380 -30.53 31.04 11.46
N ILE A 381 -29.21 31.30 11.32
CA ILE A 381 -28.53 32.50 11.84
C ILE A 381 -27.43 32.90 10.84
N GLU A 382 -27.26 34.22 10.74
CA GLU A 382 -26.74 35.06 9.67
C GLU A 382 -25.21 35.11 9.50
N GLN A 383 -24.82 35.61 8.33
CA GLN A 383 -23.48 36.07 7.97
C GLN A 383 -23.17 37.41 8.65
N GLU A 384 -21.93 37.59 9.12
CA GLU A 384 -21.30 38.91 9.17
C GLU A 384 -19.84 38.85 8.70
N SER A 385 -19.51 39.77 7.81
CA SER A 385 -18.23 40.05 7.19
C SER A 385 -17.62 41.30 7.81
N VAL A 386 -16.31 41.30 8.08
CA VAL A 386 -15.56 42.53 8.38
C VAL A 386 -14.21 42.51 7.66
N GLU A 387 -14.01 43.49 6.78
CA GLU A 387 -12.73 43.90 6.19
C GLU A 387 -12.06 44.98 7.04
N MET A 388 -10.71 45.08 6.96
CA MET A 388 -9.84 46.27 7.09
C MET A 388 -8.44 45.80 7.55
N SER A 389 -7.29 46.39 7.23
CA SER A 389 -6.80 47.37 6.24
C SER A 389 -5.30 47.53 6.55
N ASP A 390 -4.45 47.67 5.53
CA ASP A 390 -2.99 47.88 5.63
C ASP A 390 -2.57 49.16 6.38
N GLN A 391 -1.40 49.12 7.03
CA GLN A 391 -0.44 50.24 7.09
C GLN A 391 0.97 49.80 7.53
N SER A 392 1.97 50.59 7.13
CA SER A 392 3.34 50.21 6.76
C SER A 392 4.46 50.86 7.61
N SER A 393 5.72 50.51 7.29
CA SER A 393 7.04 51.15 7.59
C SER A 393 7.81 50.64 8.84
N SER A 394 9.16 50.47 8.90
CA SER A 394 10.30 50.63 7.97
C SER A 394 11.64 50.09 8.59
N GLY A 395 12.57 49.56 7.77
CA GLY A 395 14.06 49.49 7.89
C GLY A 395 14.72 48.59 8.98
N SER A 396 15.82 47.82 8.78
CA SER A 396 16.89 47.80 7.77
C SER A 396 17.71 46.47 7.73
N SER A 397 18.11 46.08 6.50
CA SER A 397 19.30 45.33 6.03
C SER A 397 19.74 43.98 6.64
N SER A 398 19.64 42.87 5.88
CA SER A 398 20.77 42.25 5.14
C SER A 398 20.43 40.86 4.56
N ALA A 399 21.00 40.55 3.39
CA ALA A 399 20.90 39.33 2.54
C ALA A 399 19.69 39.25 1.56
N PRO A 400 19.90 38.80 0.31
CA PRO A 400 18.82 38.72 -0.69
C PRO A 400 17.82 37.62 -0.29
N PRO A 401 16.50 37.83 -0.46
CA PRO A 401 15.53 36.78 -0.19
C PRO A 401 15.68 35.66 -1.22
N PRO A 402 15.43 34.40 -0.84
CA PRO A 402 15.33 33.31 -1.81
C PRO A 402 14.22 33.65 -2.81
N SER A 403 14.46 33.30 -4.08
CA SER A 403 13.52 33.54 -5.17
C SER A 403 12.13 32.98 -4.85
N TYR A 404 11.11 33.68 -5.33
CA TYR A 404 9.67 33.42 -5.16
C TYR A 404 9.14 32.04 -5.61
N GLN A 405 10.02 31.08 -5.93
CA GLN A 405 9.67 29.70 -6.28
C GLN A 405 9.93 28.67 -5.16
N ASP A 406 10.62 29.05 -4.08
CA ASP A 406 10.93 28.12 -2.99
C ASP A 406 10.00 28.24 -1.76
N LEU A 407 9.17 29.28 -1.69
CA LEU A 407 8.25 29.53 -0.56
C LEU A 407 6.81 29.02 -0.80
N GLU A 408 6.46 28.64 -2.03
CA GLU A 408 5.12 28.13 -2.36
C GLU A 408 4.95 26.63 -2.10
N LEU A 409 6.02 25.92 -1.73
CA LEU A 409 5.97 24.49 -1.38
C LEU A 409 5.57 24.22 0.07
N MET A 410 5.42 25.26 0.91
CA MET A 410 5.09 25.13 2.34
C MET A 410 3.67 25.60 2.71
N SER A 411 2.85 26.06 1.75
CA SER A 411 1.47 26.52 2.04
C SER A 411 0.36 25.56 1.58
N MET A 412 0.71 24.35 1.10
CA MET A 412 -0.27 23.28 0.98
C MET A 412 -0.44 22.66 2.37
N GLY A 413 -1.65 22.75 2.93
CA GLY A 413 -1.99 22.42 4.32
C GLY A 413 -1.39 21.11 4.85
N PRO A 414 -1.32 20.95 6.19
CA PRO A 414 -0.40 20.04 6.85
C PRO A 414 -0.50 18.62 6.28
N ALA A 415 0.58 18.17 5.64
CA ALA A 415 0.85 16.76 5.53
C ALA A 415 0.83 16.20 6.96
N HIS A 416 -0.06 15.24 7.25
CA HIS A 416 -0.14 14.62 8.56
C HIS A 416 1.03 13.64 8.77
N ALA A 417 2.24 14.19 8.80
CA ALA A 417 3.28 13.66 9.65
C ALA A 417 2.78 13.68 11.10
N VAL A 418 3.29 12.78 11.94
CA VAL A 418 3.13 12.94 13.38
C VAL A 418 3.82 14.25 13.76
N VAL A 419 3.04 15.32 13.91
CA VAL A 419 3.55 16.62 14.37
C VAL A 419 3.59 16.55 15.89
N PRO A 420 4.77 16.56 16.52
CA PRO A 420 4.84 16.57 17.98
C PRO A 420 4.16 17.83 18.52
N LEU A 421 3.46 17.70 19.64
CA LEU A 421 2.90 18.84 20.34
C LEU A 421 4.03 19.78 20.78
N SER A 422 3.91 21.07 20.46
CA SER A 422 4.80 22.09 21.00
C SER A 422 4.49 22.42 22.45
N GLU A 423 3.21 22.31 22.82
CA GLU A 423 2.69 22.55 24.16
C GLU A 423 2.09 21.28 24.74
N CYS A 424 2.48 20.94 25.97
CA CYS A 424 1.94 19.81 26.71
C CYS A 424 1.82 20.20 28.19
N PRO A 425 0.64 19.98 28.83
CA PRO A 425 0.42 20.38 30.23
C PRO A 425 1.28 19.60 31.23
N HIS A 426 2.04 18.60 30.78
CA HIS A 426 2.91 17.76 31.60
C HIS A 426 4.41 18.14 31.48
N LEU A 427 4.75 19.19 30.73
CA LEU A 427 6.13 19.66 30.59
C LEU A 427 6.74 20.13 31.91
N ASP A 428 5.92 20.58 32.85
CA ASP A 428 6.30 21.02 34.19
C ASP A 428 6.82 19.88 35.08
N GLN A 429 6.51 18.62 34.73
CA GLN A 429 6.97 17.43 35.45
C GLN A 429 8.30 16.87 34.92
N VAL A 430 8.87 17.48 33.86
CA VAL A 430 10.22 17.17 33.39
C VAL A 430 11.22 17.69 34.43
N GLN A 431 12.05 16.80 34.96
CA GLN A 431 13.07 17.15 35.94
C GLN A 431 14.37 17.61 35.27
N PRO A 432 15.22 18.38 35.97
CA PRO A 432 16.55 18.72 35.47
C PRO A 432 17.40 17.49 35.18
N LEU A 433 18.27 17.60 34.17
CA LEU A 433 19.20 16.54 33.78
C LEU A 433 20.09 16.13 34.97
N PRO A 434 20.26 14.82 35.25
CA PRO A 434 21.18 14.34 36.28
C PRO A 434 22.62 14.74 35.95
N LEU A 435 23.47 14.93 36.98
CA LEU A 435 24.89 15.25 36.80
C LEU A 435 25.65 14.18 35.99
N THR A 436 25.17 12.93 36.01
CA THR A 436 25.72 11.81 35.24
C THR A 436 25.35 11.87 33.75
N GLY A 437 24.40 12.73 33.36
CA GLY A 437 23.80 12.74 32.04
C GLY A 437 22.92 11.52 31.76
N ILE A 438 22.53 11.37 30.50
CA ILE A 438 21.83 10.20 29.95
C ILE A 438 22.84 9.28 29.26
N ASP A 439 22.77 7.98 29.55
CA ASP A 439 23.53 6.93 28.87
C ASP A 439 22.64 6.19 27.88
N ALA A 440 22.83 6.47 26.59
CA ALA A 440 22.06 5.85 25.51
C ALA A 440 22.44 4.38 25.23
N SER A 441 23.53 3.87 25.85
CA SER A 441 23.99 2.49 25.70
C SER A 441 23.46 1.54 26.79
N THR A 442 22.70 2.07 27.74
CA THR A 442 22.20 1.30 28.88
C THR A 442 21.05 0.36 28.53
N ASN A 443 20.82 -0.62 29.40
CA ASN A 443 19.76 -1.61 29.25
C ASN A 443 18.54 -1.27 30.11
N CYS A 444 17.39 -1.85 29.78
CA CYS A 444 16.20 -1.78 30.62
C CYS A 444 16.51 -2.23 32.06
N SER A 445 16.09 -1.43 33.03
CA SER A 445 16.32 -1.66 34.47
C SER A 445 15.75 -3.00 34.94
N ASP A 446 14.62 -3.42 34.36
CA ASP A 446 13.90 -4.63 34.77
C ASP A 446 14.36 -5.88 33.99
N CYS A 447 14.20 -5.89 32.67
CA CYS A 447 14.48 -7.09 31.85
C CYS A 447 15.90 -7.17 31.27
N LYS A 448 16.74 -6.15 31.47
CA LYS A 448 18.12 -6.07 30.97
C LYS A 448 18.28 -6.14 29.44
N ILE A 449 17.19 -5.99 28.68
CA ILE A 449 17.21 -5.88 27.21
C ILE A 449 17.63 -4.46 26.81
N GLY A 450 18.58 -4.34 25.87
CA GLY A 450 19.09 -3.07 25.33
C GLY A 450 18.39 -2.57 24.06
N ALA A 451 17.40 -3.30 23.54
CA ALA A 451 16.59 -2.86 22.40
C ALA A 451 15.47 -1.91 22.86
N GLU A 452 15.21 -0.86 22.08
CA GLU A 452 14.11 0.10 22.29
C GLU A 452 14.03 0.59 23.74
N VAL A 453 15.13 1.13 24.28
CA VAL A 453 15.19 1.66 25.66
C VAL A 453 14.69 3.10 25.69
N TRP A 454 13.87 3.41 26.71
CA TRP A 454 13.28 4.71 26.96
C TRP A 454 13.69 5.20 28.35
N THR A 455 14.01 6.48 28.47
CA THR A 455 14.38 7.12 29.75
C THR A 455 13.23 7.99 30.23
N CYS A 456 12.73 7.75 31.44
CA CYS A 456 11.74 8.61 32.07
C CYS A 456 12.31 10.03 32.29
N LEU A 457 11.59 11.07 31.89
CA LEU A 457 12.04 12.46 32.06
C LEU A 457 11.74 13.06 33.45
N THR A 458 11.13 12.28 34.35
CA THR A 458 10.88 12.69 35.74
C THR A 458 11.87 12.05 36.72
N CYS A 459 12.24 10.78 36.53
CA CYS A 459 13.20 10.09 37.42
C CYS A 459 14.43 9.52 36.75
N TYR A 460 14.56 9.64 35.42
CA TYR A 460 15.69 9.13 34.64
C TYR A 460 15.93 7.62 34.76
N GLN A 461 14.90 6.84 35.13
CA GLN A 461 14.92 5.39 35.04
C GLN A 461 14.82 4.93 33.57
N TYR A 462 15.58 3.89 33.23
CA TYR A 462 15.64 3.30 31.90
C TYR A 462 14.75 2.07 31.81
N ASN A 463 13.79 2.08 30.89
CA ASN A 463 12.80 1.03 30.74
C ASN A 463 12.62 0.69 29.26
N CYS A 464 12.39 -0.59 28.93
CA CYS A 464 12.16 -0.95 27.54
C CYS A 464 10.77 -0.45 27.07
N GLY A 465 10.70 -0.10 25.79
CA GLY A 465 9.53 0.46 25.14
C GLY A 465 8.38 -0.54 25.01
N ARG A 466 7.27 -0.04 24.45
CA ARG A 466 6.01 -0.78 24.32
C ARG A 466 6.16 -2.09 23.52
N PHE A 467 7.01 -2.09 22.51
CA PHE A 467 7.18 -3.24 21.61
C PHE A 467 8.20 -4.27 22.13
N VAL A 468 8.71 -4.11 23.35
CA VAL A 468 9.62 -5.07 24.00
C VAL A 468 8.89 -5.79 25.13
N ASN A 469 8.86 -5.21 26.34
CA ASN A 469 8.15 -5.76 27.51
C ASN A 469 7.35 -4.67 28.25
N GLU A 470 7.11 -3.51 27.62
CA GLU A 470 6.25 -2.44 28.15
C GLU A 470 6.67 -1.82 29.49
N HIS A 471 7.88 -2.08 30.00
CA HIS A 471 8.34 -1.54 31.29
C HIS A 471 8.24 0.00 31.37
N ALA A 472 8.41 0.73 30.27
CA ALA A 472 8.25 2.19 30.27
C ALA A 472 6.78 2.61 30.51
N LEU A 473 5.82 1.86 29.97
CA LEU A 473 4.39 2.05 30.25
C LEU A 473 4.04 1.64 31.68
N MET A 474 4.54 0.49 32.16
CA MET A 474 4.34 0.05 33.54
C MET A 474 4.92 1.04 34.55
N HIS A 475 6.08 1.63 34.24
CA HIS A 475 6.68 2.71 35.01
C HIS A 475 5.73 3.91 35.08
N HIS A 476 5.18 4.37 33.95
CA HIS A 476 4.18 5.45 33.94
C HIS A 476 2.96 5.11 34.81
N LEU A 477 2.37 3.93 34.64
CA LEU A 477 1.16 3.53 35.37
C LEU A 477 1.37 3.41 36.89
N SER A 478 2.58 3.06 37.33
CA SER A 478 2.91 2.89 38.75
C SER A 478 3.40 4.17 39.43
N SER A 479 4.07 5.06 38.70
CA SER A 479 4.68 6.28 39.24
C SER A 479 3.94 7.56 38.89
N SER A 480 3.00 7.50 37.95
CA SER A 480 2.35 8.66 37.31
C SER A 480 3.32 9.60 36.58
N HIS A 481 4.55 9.18 36.29
CA HIS A 481 5.50 10.01 35.56
C HIS A 481 5.10 10.13 34.08
N PRO A 482 4.91 11.33 33.52
CA PRO A 482 4.13 11.50 32.30
C PRO A 482 4.91 11.28 31.02
N MET A 483 6.23 11.46 31.01
CA MET A 483 7.01 11.57 29.77
C MET A 483 8.25 10.68 29.78
N ALA A 484 8.56 10.11 28.61
CA ALA A 484 9.76 9.34 28.38
C ALA A 484 10.42 9.68 27.03
N LEU A 485 11.74 9.71 27.02
CA LEU A 485 12.60 9.95 25.85
C LEU A 485 13.08 8.61 25.29
N SER A 486 12.83 8.35 24.02
CA SER A 486 13.31 7.18 23.28
C SER A 486 14.82 7.29 22.99
N MET A 487 15.60 6.27 23.33
CA MET A 487 17.02 6.20 22.96
C MET A 487 17.22 5.77 21.50
N ALA A 488 16.17 5.27 20.83
CA ALA A 488 16.24 4.81 19.44
C ALA A 488 16.25 5.98 18.45
N ASP A 489 15.38 6.95 18.64
CA ASP A 489 15.15 8.06 17.70
C ASP A 489 15.11 9.45 18.36
N LEU A 490 15.38 9.53 19.68
CA LEU A 490 15.36 10.77 20.47
C LEU A 490 14.01 11.50 20.45
N SER A 491 12.94 10.78 20.11
CA SER A 491 11.57 11.26 20.23
C SER A 491 11.11 11.20 21.69
N VAL A 492 10.22 12.12 22.09
CA VAL A 492 9.67 12.15 23.45
C VAL A 492 8.19 11.86 23.39
N TRP A 493 7.74 10.87 24.15
CA TRP A 493 6.32 10.50 24.26
C TRP A 493 5.76 10.98 25.59
N CYS A 494 4.56 11.55 25.54
CA CYS A 494 3.75 11.85 26.71
C CYS A 494 2.62 10.82 26.83
N TYR A 495 2.65 10.02 27.90
CA TYR A 495 1.65 8.96 28.12
C TYR A 495 0.24 9.52 28.32
N PRO A 496 0.00 10.54 29.18
CA PRO A 496 -1.36 11.07 29.35
C PRO A 496 -1.93 11.77 28.11
N CYS A 497 -1.08 12.39 27.27
CA CYS A 497 -1.52 13.06 26.05
C CYS A 497 -1.61 12.11 24.84
N GLU A 498 -1.10 10.89 24.97
CA GLU A 498 -0.95 9.92 23.88
C GLU A 498 -0.34 10.54 22.60
N ALA A 499 0.68 11.38 22.79
CA ALA A 499 1.28 12.15 21.73
C ALA A 499 2.79 12.33 21.91
N TYR A 500 3.50 12.47 20.78
CA TYR A 500 4.87 12.95 20.79
C TYR A 500 4.92 14.43 21.14
N VAL A 501 5.97 14.85 21.84
CA VAL A 501 6.16 16.23 22.30
C VAL A 501 7.53 16.74 21.86
N HIS A 502 7.57 17.96 21.34
CA HIS A 502 8.81 18.68 21.04
C HIS A 502 8.70 20.09 21.62
N ASN A 503 9.50 20.38 22.64
CA ASN A 503 9.51 21.67 23.33
C ASN A 503 10.94 22.00 23.80
N GLN A 504 11.23 23.28 23.97
CA GLN A 504 12.54 23.77 24.38
C GLN A 504 13.02 23.19 25.73
N ILE A 505 12.10 22.89 26.64
CA ILE A 505 12.39 22.24 27.94
C ILE A 505 13.04 20.85 27.75
N LEU A 506 12.76 20.18 26.63
CA LEU A 506 13.26 18.83 26.36
C LEU A 506 14.67 18.83 25.74
N ILE A 507 15.15 19.97 25.25
CA ILE A 507 16.42 20.09 24.54
C ILE A 507 17.62 19.62 25.38
N PRO A 508 17.76 19.97 26.68
CA PRO A 508 18.88 19.47 27.49
C PRO A 508 18.95 17.95 27.57
N ALA A 509 17.81 17.27 27.76
CA ALA A 509 17.74 15.81 27.78
C ALA A 509 18.04 15.20 26.41
N LYS A 510 17.46 15.76 25.35
CA LYS A 510 17.74 15.32 23.97
C LYS A 510 19.20 15.49 23.59
N SER A 511 19.81 16.63 23.90
CA SER A 511 21.22 16.90 23.65
C SER A 511 22.14 15.96 24.42
N SER A 512 21.82 15.66 25.70
CA SER A 512 22.60 14.68 26.47
C SER A 512 22.51 13.28 25.87
N ALA A 513 21.31 12.85 25.46
CA ALA A 513 21.12 11.54 24.83
C ALA A 513 21.80 11.47 23.44
N HIS A 514 21.72 12.55 22.65
CA HIS A 514 22.40 12.68 21.36
C HIS A 514 23.91 12.56 21.50
N GLN A 515 24.50 13.33 22.43
CA GLN A 515 25.94 13.30 22.71
C GLN A 515 26.40 11.92 23.16
N SER A 516 25.61 11.24 24.02
CA SER A 516 25.90 9.88 24.45
C SER A 516 25.84 8.87 23.29
N LYS A 517 24.85 9.02 22.39
CA LYS A 517 24.61 8.09 21.29
C LYS A 517 25.58 8.25 20.11
N PHE A 518 25.90 9.48 19.73
CA PHE A 518 26.63 9.81 18.51
C PHE A 518 28.02 10.39 18.74
N GLY A 519 28.35 10.78 19.98
CA GLY A 519 29.63 11.41 20.30
C GLY A 519 29.75 12.86 19.83
N GLU A 520 28.68 13.48 19.35
CA GLU A 520 28.64 14.85 18.84
C GLU A 520 27.44 15.65 19.37
N GLN A 521 27.54 16.98 19.30
CA GLN A 521 26.47 17.87 19.73
C GLN A 521 25.25 17.75 18.82
N MET A 522 24.06 17.85 19.41
CA MET A 522 22.81 17.83 18.66
C MET A 522 22.76 19.03 17.70
N PRO A 523 22.48 18.83 16.40
CA PRO A 523 22.32 19.92 15.45
C PRO A 523 21.25 20.91 15.91
N SER A 524 21.55 22.20 15.77
CA SER A 524 20.69 23.32 16.15
C SER A 524 19.46 23.47 15.28
#